data_AF-A0A2K3J8G1-F1
#
_entry.id   AF-A0A2K3J8G1-F1
#
_cell.length_a   1.000
_cell.length_b   1.000
_cell.length_c   1.000
_cell.angle_alpha   90.00
_cell.angle_beta   90.00
_cell.angle_gamma   90.00
#
_symmetry.space_group_name_H-M   'P 1'
#
loop_
_entity.id
_entity.type
_entity.pdbx_description
1 polymer ?
#
loop_
_entity_poly.entity_id
_entity_poly.type
_entity_poly.pdbx_seq_one_letter_code
_entity_poly.pdbx_strand_id
1 'polypeptide(L)' 'MKRKSRKNSAVSLKYRPESDNAPRITAKGKGKIAEKIIKIAKEHNIYIHEDPDMIEVLSQLDINDEIPPDLY' A
#
# COMPACT_ATOMS: atom_id res chain seq x y z
N MET A 1 9.31 23.00 -15.87
CA MET A 1 7.93 22.49 -15.66
C MET A 1 7.87 21.65 -14.39
N LYS A 2 7.29 22.15 -13.29
CA LYS A 2 7.01 21.32 -12.10
C LYS A 2 5.84 20.40 -12.45
N ARG A 3 6.09 19.10 -12.65
CA ARG A 3 5.01 18.09 -12.74
C ARG A 3 4.22 18.22 -11.43
N LYS A 4 3.04 18.83 -11.52
CA LYS A 4 1.99 18.88 -10.50
C LYS A 4 1.96 17.49 -9.86
N SER A 5 2.34 17.38 -8.59
CA SER A 5 2.48 16.10 -7.88
C SER A 5 1.19 15.31 -8.11
N ARG A 6 1.22 14.32 -8.99
CA ARG A 6 0.22 13.25 -8.95
C ARG A 6 0.30 12.76 -7.51
N LYS A 7 -0.81 12.79 -6.80
CA LYS A 7 -0.84 12.55 -5.35
C LYS A 7 -0.36 11.12 -5.12
N ASN A 8 0.96 10.93 -4.96
CA ASN A 8 1.56 9.62 -4.72
C ASN A 8 0.86 9.04 -3.51
N SER A 9 0.26 7.88 -3.69
CA SER A 9 -0.40 7.14 -2.64
C SER A 9 0.36 5.84 -2.47
N ALA A 10 0.43 5.35 -1.23
CA ALA A 10 1.06 4.08 -0.92
C ALA A 10 0.21 3.36 0.11
N VAL A 11 0.12 2.06 -0.06
CA VAL A 11 -0.54 1.13 0.84
C VAL A 11 0.46 0.02 1.15
N SER A 12 0.52 -0.39 2.43
CA SER A 12 1.34 -1.51 2.88
C SER A 12 0.44 -2.68 3.25
N LEU A 13 0.83 -3.86 2.78
CA LEU A 13 0.13 -5.11 2.99
C LEU A 13 0.98 -6.04 3.84
N LYS A 14 0.33 -6.82 4.71
CA LYS A 14 0.96 -7.92 5.45
C LYS A 14 0.13 -9.17 5.30
N TYR A 15 0.80 -10.28 5.03
CA TYR A 15 0.18 -11.59 4.92
C TYR A 15 1.10 -12.65 5.54
N ARG A 16 0.56 -13.46 6.43
CA ARG A 16 1.22 -14.66 6.97
C ARG A 16 0.38 -15.88 6.59
N PRO A 17 0.80 -16.66 5.57
CA PRO A 17 0.02 -17.78 5.04
C PRO A 17 -0.43 -18.81 6.08
N GLU A 18 0.34 -18.98 7.16
CA GLU A 18 0.05 -19.96 8.21
C GLU A 18 -1.01 -19.51 9.22
N SER A 19 -1.34 -18.22 9.27
CA SER A 19 -2.15 -17.64 10.36
C SER A 19 -3.20 -16.63 9.91
N ASP A 20 -3.05 -16.05 8.72
CA ASP A 20 -3.95 -15.04 8.19
C ASP A 20 -4.77 -15.66 7.05
N ASN A 21 -6.10 -15.47 7.06
CA ASN A 21 -6.97 -15.94 5.96
C ASN A 21 -6.84 -15.08 4.69
N ALA A 22 -6.35 -13.85 4.85
CA ALA A 22 -6.21 -12.83 3.81
C ALA A 22 -5.10 -11.84 4.19
N PRO A 23 -4.38 -11.25 3.22
CA PRO A 23 -3.56 -10.07 3.43
C PRO A 23 -4.36 -8.92 4.04
N ARG A 24 -3.71 -8.14 4.91
CA ARG A 24 -4.32 -6.98 5.58
C ARG A 24 -3.56 -5.70 5.29
N ILE A 25 -4.28 -4.58 5.32
CA ILE A 25 -3.72 -3.24 5.26
C ILE A 25 -3.04 -2.90 6.59
N THR A 26 -1.74 -2.61 6.59
CA THR A 26 -1.01 -2.21 7.80
C THR A 26 -0.67 -0.72 7.84
N ALA A 27 -0.60 -0.08 6.68
CA ALA A 27 -0.42 1.36 6.56
C ALA A 27 -1.00 1.87 5.23
N LYS A 28 -1.48 3.12 5.23
CA LYS A 28 -1.86 3.84 4.01
C LYS A 28 -1.52 5.31 4.12
N GLY A 29 -1.23 5.97 3.00
CA GLY A 29 -0.90 7.39 3.01
C GLY A 29 -0.85 8.01 1.64
N LYS A 30 -0.88 9.35 1.61
CA LYS A 30 -0.75 10.17 0.41
C LYS A 30 0.35 11.21 0.58
N GLY A 31 0.93 11.68 -0.53
CA GLY A 31 1.99 12.68 -0.56
C GLY A 31 3.17 12.28 0.34
N LYS A 32 3.54 13.15 1.28
CA LYS A 32 4.67 12.93 2.20
C LYS A 32 4.56 11.64 3.02
N ILE A 33 3.36 11.21 3.38
CA ILE A 33 3.18 9.95 4.12
C ILE A 33 3.48 8.77 3.20
N ALA A 34 3.01 8.80 1.95
CA ALA A 34 3.33 7.77 0.96
C ALA A 34 4.83 7.68 0.68
N GLU A 35 5.49 8.83 0.54
CA GLU A 35 6.95 8.91 0.40
C GLU A 35 7.68 8.27 1.60
N LYS A 36 7.19 8.51 2.83
CA LYS A 36 7.75 7.90 4.04
C LYS A 36 7.52 6.39 4.09
N ILE A 37 6.34 5.91 3.72
CA ILE A 37 6.03 4.47 3.63
C ILE A 37 6.99 3.78 2.65
N ILE A 38 7.14 4.34 1.45
CA ILE A 38 8.03 3.81 0.41
C ILE A 38 9.49 3.81 0.89
N LYS A 39 9.93 4.89 1.55
CA LYS A 39 11.29 4.99 2.10
C LYS A 39 11.57 3.89 3.11
N ILE A 40 10.67 3.68 4.08
CA ILE A 40 10.80 2.62 5.10
C ILE A 40 10.79 1.25 4.44
N ALA A 41 9.89 1.00 3.48
CA ALA A 41 9.85 -0.26 2.74
C ALA A 41 11.20 -0.56 2.06
N LYS A 42 11.83 0.43 1.42
CA LYS A 42 13.16 0.29 0.81
C LYS A 42 14.25 0.02 1.86
N GLU A 43 14.26 0.74 2.97
CA GLU A 43 15.23 0.55 4.06
C GLU A 43 15.17 -0.86 4.66
N HIS A 44 13.99 -1.47 4.67
CA HIS A 44 13.76 -2.82 5.19
C HIS A 44 13.72 -3.91 4.11
N ASN A 45 14.08 -3.60 2.85
CA ASN A 45 14.02 -4.52 1.71
C ASN A 45 12.65 -5.19 1.52
N ILE A 46 11.57 -4.47 1.81
CA ILE A 46 10.20 -4.91 1.54
C ILE A 46 9.93 -4.73 0.04
N TYR A 47 9.30 -5.74 -0.57
CA TYR A 47 8.88 -5.68 -1.97
C TYR A 47 7.91 -4.50 -2.20
N ILE A 48 8.16 -3.74 -3.27
CA ILE A 48 7.34 -2.59 -3.68
C ILE A 48 6.84 -2.85 -5.09
N HIS A 49 5.52 -2.86 -5.23
CA HIS A 49 4.84 -2.94 -6.52
C HIS A 49 4.20 -1.59 -6.84
N GLU A 50 4.33 -1.12 -8.09
CA GLU A 50 3.73 0.13 -8.54
C GLU A 50 2.58 -0.18 -9.50
N ASP A 51 1.35 -0.09 -8.99
CA ASP A 51 0.12 -0.27 -9.76
C ASP A 51 -0.88 0.83 -9.37
N PRO A 52 -1.12 1.84 -10.23
CA PRO A 52 -2.06 2.92 -9.96
C PRO A 52 -3.51 2.46 -9.73
N ASP A 53 -3.94 1.41 -10.43
CA ASP A 53 -5.32 0.92 -10.38
C ASP A 53 -5.56 0.17 -9.06
N MET A 54 -4.62 -0.70 -8.66
CA MET A 54 -4.66 -1.33 -7.32
C MET A 54 -4.60 -0.29 -6.21
N ILE A 55 -3.78 0.76 -6.36
CA ILE A 55 -3.67 1.82 -5.35
C ILE A 55 -5.00 2.57 -5.20
N GLU A 56 -5.74 2.80 -6.27
CA GLU A 56 -7.05 3.46 -6.22
C GLU A 56 -8.05 2.65 -5.39
N VAL A 57 -8.10 1.34 -5.60
CA VAL A 57 -9.00 0.44 -4.86
C VAL A 57 -8.54 0.26 -3.41
N LEU A 58 -7.29 -0.11 -3.19
CA LEU A 58 -6.75 -0.39 -1.84
C LEU A 58 -6.72 0.86 -0.95
N SER A 59 -6.65 2.06 -1.53
CA SER A 59 -6.74 3.31 -0.76
C SER A 59 -8.11 3.54 -0.11
N GLN A 60 -9.14 2.83 -0.56
CA GLN A 60 -10.51 2.92 -0.01
C GLN A 60 -10.68 2.07 1.25
N LEU A 61 -9.86 1.03 1.42
CA LEU A 61 -9.88 0.15 2.59
C LEU A 61 -9.23 0.81 3.80
N ASP A 62 -9.69 0.46 5.00
CA ASP A 62 -9.14 0.94 6.26
C ASP A 62 -7.98 0.10 6.77
N ILE A 63 -7.22 0.69 7.71
CA ILE A 63 -6.12 -0.01 8.35
C ILE A 63 -6.69 -1.17 9.17
N ASN A 64 -6.07 -2.34 9.04
CA ASN A 64 -6.50 -3.64 9.54
C ASN A 64 -7.58 -4.36 8.74
N ASP A 65 -8.15 -3.73 7.70
CA ASP A 65 -9.05 -4.43 6.79
C ASP A 65 -8.31 -5.54 6.03
N GLU A 66 -9.02 -6.64 5.83
CA GLU A 66 -8.61 -7.71 4.90
C GLU A 66 -8.87 -7.26 3.46
N ILE A 67 -7.95 -7.61 2.56
CA ILE A 67 -8.13 -7.36 1.14
C ILE A 67 -9.10 -8.41 0.57
N PRO A 68 -10.16 -8.01 -0.15
CA PRO A 68 -11.05 -8.93 -0.86
C PRO A 68 -10.30 -9.86 -1.84
N PRO A 69 -10.75 -11.12 -2.02
CA PRO A 69 -10.11 -12.06 -2.94
C PRO A 69 -10.05 -11.60 -4.39
N ASP A 70 -10.98 -10.73 -4.81
CA ASP A 70 -11.05 -10.19 -6.16
C ASP A 70 -9.90 -9.21 -6.49
N LEU A 71 -9.09 -8.85 -5.49
CA LEU A 71 -7.93 -7.95 -5.63
C LEU A 71 -6.58 -8.68 -5.49
N TYR A 72 -6.59 -10.02 -5.45
CA TYR A 72 -5.37 -10.85 -5.48
C TYR A 72 -4.89 -11.14 -6.90
#